data_AF-A0A367ITZ8-F1
#
_entry.id   AF-A0A367ITZ8-F1
#
_cell.length_a   1.000
_cell.length_b   1.000
_cell.length_c   1.000
_cell.angle_alpha   90.00
_cell.angle_beta   90.00
_cell.angle_gamma   90.00
#
_symmetry.space_group_name_H-M   'P 1'
#
loop_
_entity.id
_entity.type
_entity.pdbx_description
1 polymer ?
#
loop_
_entity_poly.entity_id
_entity_poly.type
_entity_poly.pdbx_seq_one_letter_code
_entity_poly.pdbx_strand_id
1 'polypeptide(L)'
;MDWFRDHVGVGMAGALAAAFEKYESVPPALLSPLTQKQTSWSLLPSMKQFIRLLDTEAYHNLSTDYCKNYFNPNTPNDPHVAYYSYGAKATFPSWSVFNLSSQWIKEKEGINDGLVSVESAQWGTYIKTLEADHWDLNGQRYRWRYAKPFIDKSKFDTIDFYMELATRLYQQGH
;
A
#
# COMPACT_ATOMS: atom_id res chain seq x y z
N MET A 1 -0.17 0.18 -5.13
CA MET A 1 -0.11 -1.12 -5.85
C MET A 1 -0.52 -1.05 -7.32
N ASP A 2 -1.22 0.00 -7.73
CA ASP A 2 -1.82 0.13 -9.07
C ASP A 2 -0.83 -0.09 -10.21
N TRP A 3 0.40 0.43 -10.09
CA TRP A 3 1.41 0.23 -11.13
C TRP A 3 1.78 -1.25 -11.33
N PHE A 4 1.99 -2.00 -10.23
CA PHE A 4 2.29 -3.44 -10.28
C PHE A 4 1.10 -4.22 -10.84
N ARG A 5 -0.13 -3.83 -10.52
CA ARG A 5 -1.33 -4.39 -11.16
C ARG A 5 -1.33 -4.14 -12.66
N ASP A 6 -1.16 -2.90 -13.07
CA ASP A 6 -1.33 -2.47 -14.46
C ASP A 6 -0.19 -2.96 -15.37
N HIS A 7 1.02 -3.17 -14.84
CA HIS A 7 2.22 -3.49 -15.64
C HIS A 7 2.78 -4.89 -15.40
N VAL A 8 2.57 -5.44 -14.20
CA VAL A 8 3.12 -6.74 -13.79
C VAL A 8 2.01 -7.79 -13.64
N GLY A 9 0.76 -7.35 -13.46
CA GLY A 9 -0.41 -8.22 -13.30
C GLY A 9 -0.63 -8.71 -11.86
N VAL A 10 -0.02 -8.06 -10.86
CA VAL A 10 -0.20 -8.37 -9.43
C VAL A 10 -1.49 -7.75 -8.91
N GLY A 11 -2.32 -8.53 -8.23
CA GLY A 11 -3.64 -8.18 -7.73
C GLY A 11 -4.76 -8.44 -8.73
N MET A 12 -4.51 -9.12 -9.85
CA MET A 12 -5.53 -9.30 -10.89
C MET A 12 -6.28 -10.63 -10.79
N ALA A 13 -5.80 -11.59 -9.99
CA ALA A 13 -6.42 -12.92 -9.88
C ALA A 13 -7.88 -12.86 -9.41
N GLY A 14 -8.17 -12.15 -8.32
CA GLY A 14 -9.52 -12.00 -7.77
C GLY A 14 -10.44 -11.11 -8.59
N ALA A 15 -9.91 -10.02 -9.17
CA ALA A 15 -10.68 -9.16 -10.07
C ALA A 15 -11.06 -9.88 -11.37
N LEU A 16 -10.17 -10.71 -11.92
CA LEU A 16 -10.48 -11.58 -13.06
C LEU A 16 -11.48 -12.66 -12.65
N ALA A 17 -11.32 -13.32 -11.50
CA ALA A 17 -12.27 -14.33 -11.03
C ALA A 17 -13.69 -13.76 -10.82
N ALA A 18 -13.81 -12.62 -10.16
CA ALA A 18 -15.08 -11.91 -9.97
C ALA A 18 -15.65 -11.36 -11.28
N ALA A 19 -14.80 -10.91 -12.20
CA ALA A 19 -15.23 -10.53 -13.54
C ALA A 19 -15.71 -11.74 -14.35
N PHE A 20 -15.03 -12.89 -14.28
CA PHE A 20 -15.42 -14.14 -14.95
C PHE A 20 -16.74 -14.70 -14.40
N GLU A 21 -16.96 -14.68 -13.08
CA GLU A 21 -18.26 -15.00 -12.47
C GLU A 21 -19.37 -14.06 -12.96
N LYS A 22 -19.08 -12.77 -13.15
CA LYS A 22 -20.05 -11.80 -13.67
C LYS A 22 -20.26 -11.95 -15.19
N TYR A 23 -19.27 -12.45 -15.93
CA TYR A 23 -19.22 -12.55 -17.40
C TYR A 23 -19.84 -13.85 -17.95
N GLU A 24 -20.03 -14.88 -17.12
CA GLU A 24 -20.77 -16.09 -17.50
C GLU A 24 -22.26 -15.83 -17.79
N SER A 25 -22.77 -14.62 -17.51
CA SER A 25 -24.18 -14.24 -17.69
C SER A 25 -24.51 -13.50 -19.01
N VAL A 26 -23.54 -13.23 -19.91
CA VAL A 26 -23.79 -12.45 -21.13
C VAL A 26 -23.33 -13.20 -22.40
N PRO A 27 -24.21 -13.37 -23.42
CA PRO A 27 -23.86 -14.10 -24.63
C PRO A 27 -22.79 -13.40 -25.48
N PRO A 28 -21.95 -14.16 -26.20
CA PRO A 28 -20.69 -13.69 -26.83
C PRO A 28 -20.85 -12.77 -28.06
N ALA A 29 -22.06 -12.29 -28.37
CA ALA A 29 -22.36 -11.56 -29.60
C ALA A 29 -22.16 -10.03 -29.52
N LEU A 30 -21.79 -9.46 -28.37
CA LEU A 30 -21.76 -8.00 -28.17
C LEU A 30 -20.38 -7.42 -27.77
N LEU A 31 -19.30 -8.19 -27.89
CA LEU A 31 -17.99 -7.81 -27.35
C LEU A 31 -16.94 -7.52 -28.44
N SER A 32 -17.03 -6.33 -29.02
CA SER A 32 -15.89 -5.52 -29.50
C SER A 32 -16.42 -4.13 -29.92
N PRO A 33 -15.74 -2.99 -29.64
CA PRO A 33 -14.31 -2.80 -29.39
C PRO A 33 -14.05 -1.89 -28.16
N LEU A 34 -13.79 -2.44 -26.98
CA LEU A 34 -13.38 -1.65 -25.80
C LEU A 34 -12.08 -2.13 -25.16
N THR A 35 -11.40 -3.08 -25.77
CA THR A 35 -10.25 -3.79 -25.21
C THR A 35 -8.94 -3.58 -25.98
N GLN A 36 -8.77 -2.41 -26.63
CA GLN A 36 -7.55 -2.10 -27.35
C GLN A 36 -6.77 -0.95 -26.71
N LYS A 37 -6.24 -1.20 -25.51
CA LYS A 37 -5.07 -0.48 -24.98
C LYS A 37 -4.36 -1.26 -23.87
N GLN A 38 -4.02 -2.52 -24.12
CA GLN A 38 -3.03 -3.23 -23.32
C GLN A 38 -1.65 -2.98 -23.93
N THR A 39 -0.88 -2.06 -23.35
CA THR A 39 0.55 -1.92 -23.62
C THR A 39 1.27 -3.13 -23.05
N SER A 40 1.54 -4.11 -23.90
CA SER A 40 2.22 -5.35 -23.55
C SER A 40 3.72 -5.13 -23.38
N TRP A 41 4.19 -5.06 -22.15
CA TRP A 41 5.56 -5.46 -21.85
C TRP A 41 5.57 -7.00 -21.85
N SER A 42 6.23 -7.61 -22.83
CA SER A 42 6.34 -9.06 -22.94
C SER A 42 7.27 -9.60 -21.86
N LEU A 43 6.77 -9.70 -20.63
CA LEU A 43 7.45 -10.43 -19.56
C LEU A 43 7.64 -11.89 -20.00
N LEU A 44 8.86 -12.42 -19.82
CA LEU A 44 9.19 -13.81 -20.13
C LEU A 44 8.16 -14.76 -19.45
N PRO A 45 7.72 -15.84 -20.11
CA PRO A 45 6.69 -16.75 -19.57
C PRO A 45 6.98 -17.28 -18.16
N SER A 46 8.25 -17.50 -17.82
CA SER A 46 8.71 -17.92 -16.49
C SER A 46 8.48 -16.85 -15.41
N MET A 47 8.66 -15.57 -15.75
CA MET A 47 8.44 -14.46 -14.84
C MET A 47 6.95 -14.28 -14.52
N LYS A 48 6.08 -14.49 -15.51
CA LYS A 48 4.61 -14.43 -15.32
C LYS A 48 4.09 -15.48 -14.32
N GLN A 49 4.61 -16.70 -14.35
CA GLN A 49 4.21 -17.75 -13.41
C GLN A 49 4.68 -17.47 -11.98
N PHE A 50 5.89 -16.93 -11.84
CA PHE A 50 6.42 -16.53 -10.53
C PHE A 50 5.62 -15.35 -9.93
N ILE A 51 5.27 -14.37 -10.77
CA ILE A 51 4.41 -13.25 -10.38
C ILE A 51 3.04 -13.74 -9.93
N ARG A 52 2.40 -14.68 -10.64
CA ARG A 52 1.12 -15.26 -10.22
C ARG A 52 1.18 -16.02 -8.90
N LEU A 53 2.32 -16.62 -8.58
CA LEU A 53 2.54 -17.29 -7.30
C LEU A 53 2.66 -16.28 -6.15
N LEU A 54 3.21 -15.09 -6.44
CA LEU A 54 3.30 -13.97 -5.49
C LEU A 54 2.05 -13.08 -5.51
N ASP A 55 1.21 -13.20 -6.54
CA ASP A 55 -0.07 -12.53 -6.70
C ASP A 55 -1.10 -13.18 -5.78
N THR A 56 -1.09 -12.73 -4.53
CA THR A 56 -2.13 -13.07 -3.56
C THR A 56 -3.18 -11.96 -3.56
N GLU A 57 -4.44 -12.35 -3.31
CA GLU A 57 -5.58 -11.43 -3.11
C GLU A 57 -5.27 -10.27 -2.16
N ALA A 58 -4.34 -10.48 -1.22
CA ALA A 58 -3.86 -9.46 -0.30
C ALA A 58 -3.33 -8.21 -1.01
N TYR A 59 -2.67 -8.34 -2.16
CA TYR A 59 -2.09 -7.20 -2.88
C TYR A 59 -3.13 -6.41 -3.70
N HIS A 60 -4.20 -7.07 -4.16
CA HIS A 60 -5.32 -6.38 -4.80
C HIS A 60 -6.00 -5.41 -3.83
N ASN A 61 -6.13 -5.82 -2.57
CA ASN A 61 -6.76 -5.03 -1.51
C ASN A 61 -5.98 -3.75 -1.16
N LEU A 62 -4.73 -3.63 -1.61
CA LEU A 62 -3.87 -2.46 -1.41
C LEU A 62 -3.83 -1.53 -2.63
N SER A 63 -4.66 -1.79 -3.65
CA SER A 63 -4.80 -0.88 -4.80
C SER A 63 -5.67 0.33 -4.43
N THR A 64 -5.34 1.49 -4.97
CA THR A 64 -6.07 2.72 -4.64
C THR A 64 -7.51 2.66 -5.13
N ASP A 65 -7.75 2.02 -6.28
CA ASP A 65 -9.10 1.83 -6.82
C ASP A 65 -9.96 0.96 -5.91
N TYR A 66 -9.42 -0.15 -5.39
CA TYR A 66 -10.16 -1.00 -4.47
C TYR A 66 -10.44 -0.26 -3.16
N CYS A 67 -9.43 0.41 -2.59
CA CYS A 67 -9.61 1.19 -1.36
C CYS A 67 -10.68 2.29 -1.52
N LYS A 68 -10.60 3.09 -2.59
CA LYS A 68 -11.49 4.23 -2.82
C LYS A 68 -12.90 3.82 -3.22
N ASN A 69 -13.04 2.85 -4.11
CA ASN A 69 -14.33 2.53 -4.72
C ASN A 69 -15.06 1.35 -4.06
N TYR A 70 -14.36 0.55 -3.25
CA TYR A 70 -14.96 -0.63 -2.61
C TYR A 70 -14.75 -0.68 -1.10
N PHE A 71 -13.52 -0.70 -0.60
CA PHE A 71 -13.27 -0.90 0.84
C PHE A 71 -13.79 0.26 1.69
N ASN A 72 -13.40 1.51 1.38
CA ASN A 72 -13.79 2.69 2.18
C ASN A 72 -15.31 2.92 2.19
N PRO A 73 -16.04 2.86 1.07
CA PRO A 73 -17.50 3.03 1.09
C PRO A 73 -18.24 1.93 1.85
N ASN A 74 -17.73 0.69 1.84
CA ASN A 74 -18.34 -0.44 2.53
C ASN A 74 -17.86 -0.61 3.98
N THR A 75 -16.97 0.26 4.46
CA THR A 75 -16.43 0.23 5.83
C THR A 75 -16.58 1.59 6.50
N PRO A 76 -17.83 2.03 6.76
CA PRO A 76 -18.07 3.32 7.41
C PRO A 76 -17.56 3.31 8.86
N ASN A 77 -17.16 4.49 9.34
CA ASN A 77 -16.74 4.66 10.73
C ASN A 77 -17.92 4.50 11.69
N ASP A 78 -17.66 3.87 12.84
CA ASP A 78 -18.62 3.79 13.95
C ASP A 78 -18.56 5.09 14.78
N PRO A 79 -19.71 5.76 15.04
CA PRO A 79 -19.73 7.00 15.82
C PRO A 79 -19.26 6.85 17.28
N HIS A 80 -19.20 5.63 17.81
CA HIS A 80 -18.75 5.34 19.18
C HIS A 80 -17.27 4.98 19.28
N VAL A 81 -16.55 4.92 18.16
CA VAL A 81 -15.12 4.57 18.12
C VAL A 81 -14.29 5.80 17.79
N ALA A 82 -13.27 6.06 18.60
CA ALA A 82 -12.30 7.11 18.32
C ALA A 82 -11.21 6.58 17.37
N TYR A 83 -11.07 7.21 16.21
CA TYR A 83 -10.07 6.87 15.21
C TYR A 83 -8.92 7.87 15.23
N TYR A 84 -7.69 7.36 15.29
CA TYR A 84 -6.45 8.15 15.25
C TYR A 84 -5.51 7.58 14.20
N SER A 85 -4.74 8.44 13.55
CA SER A 85 -3.75 8.02 12.57
C SER A 85 -2.45 8.81 12.67
N TYR A 86 -1.39 8.16 12.23
CA TYR A 86 -0.03 8.69 12.11
C TYR A 86 0.49 8.32 10.73
N GLY A 87 1.06 9.29 10.03
CA GLY A 87 1.74 9.05 8.76
C GLY A 87 3.24 8.98 8.99
N ALA A 88 3.99 8.53 7.99
CA ALA A 88 5.44 8.54 8.04
C ALA A 88 6.05 9.02 6.73
N LYS A 89 7.26 9.57 6.81
CA LYS A 89 8.05 9.98 5.66
C LYS A 89 9.51 9.60 5.85
N ALA A 90 10.14 9.17 4.75
CA ALA A 90 11.55 8.80 4.73
C ALA A 90 12.22 9.22 3.41
N THR A 91 13.55 9.31 3.45
CA THR A 91 14.39 9.51 2.27
C THR A 91 15.32 8.33 2.09
N PHE A 92 15.33 7.76 0.89
CA PHE A 92 16.06 6.53 0.60
C PHE A 92 17.27 6.80 -0.32
N PRO A 93 18.42 6.14 -0.08
CA PRO A 93 19.52 6.13 -1.03
C PRO A 93 19.15 5.26 -2.25
N SER A 94 19.83 5.49 -3.38
CA SER A 94 19.50 4.85 -4.65
C SER A 94 19.55 3.31 -4.63
N TRP A 95 20.30 2.71 -3.69
CA TRP A 95 20.44 1.26 -3.52
C TRP A 95 19.38 0.63 -2.61
N SER A 96 18.54 1.42 -1.93
CA SER A 96 17.48 0.90 -1.07
C SER A 96 16.38 0.25 -1.89
N VAL A 97 15.85 -0.88 -1.40
CA VAL A 97 14.70 -1.57 -2.00
C VAL A 97 13.44 -0.69 -2.05
N PHE A 98 13.33 0.27 -1.13
CA PHE A 98 12.19 1.20 -1.08
C PHE A 98 12.37 2.45 -1.96
N ASN A 99 13.55 2.67 -2.52
CA ASN A 99 13.79 3.88 -3.29
C ASN A 99 12.89 3.96 -4.54
N LEU A 100 12.74 2.84 -5.26
CA LEU A 100 11.91 2.81 -6.47
C LEU A 100 10.43 3.09 -6.16
N SER A 101 9.86 2.40 -5.16
CA SER A 101 8.47 2.61 -4.75
C SER A 101 8.26 4.00 -4.18
N SER A 102 9.21 4.50 -3.37
CA SER A 102 9.14 5.84 -2.80
C SER A 102 9.11 6.93 -3.86
N GLN A 103 9.96 6.82 -4.89
CA GLN A 103 10.00 7.79 -5.99
C GLN A 103 8.67 7.80 -6.77
N TRP A 104 8.14 6.62 -7.05
CA TRP A 104 6.86 6.47 -7.74
C TRP A 104 5.70 7.11 -6.96
N ILE A 105 5.60 6.82 -5.66
CA ILE A 105 4.58 7.41 -4.79
C ILE A 105 4.82 8.92 -4.67
N LYS A 106 6.07 9.36 -4.58
CA LYS A 106 6.43 10.77 -4.50
C LYS A 106 5.98 11.58 -5.69
N GLU A 107 6.05 11.01 -6.88
CA GLU A 107 5.56 11.65 -8.10
C GLU A 107 4.04 11.84 -8.10
N LYS A 108 3.29 10.90 -7.51
CA LYS A 108 1.81 10.89 -7.57
C LYS A 108 1.11 11.50 -6.35
N GLU A 109 1.62 11.21 -5.15
CA GLU A 109 0.98 11.49 -3.86
C GLU A 109 1.92 12.25 -2.89
N GLY A 110 3.19 12.46 -3.27
CA GLY A 110 4.13 13.25 -2.49
C GLY A 110 4.84 12.47 -1.37
N ILE A 111 5.01 13.12 -0.21
CA ILE A 111 5.84 12.55 0.88
C ILE A 111 5.30 11.20 1.34
N ASN A 112 6.21 10.24 1.57
CA ASN A 112 5.86 8.85 1.83
C ASN A 112 6.95 8.12 2.63
N ASP A 113 6.57 7.00 3.20
CA ASP A 113 7.41 6.12 4.03
C ASP A 113 8.12 5.02 3.23
N GLY A 114 8.07 5.08 1.89
CA GLY A 114 8.56 4.06 0.99
C GLY A 114 7.48 3.22 0.34
N LEU A 115 6.32 3.01 0.98
CA LEU A 115 5.23 2.18 0.47
C LEU A 115 3.86 2.87 0.51
N VAL A 116 3.65 3.80 1.43
CA VAL A 116 2.39 4.50 1.66
C VAL A 116 2.65 6.00 1.75
N SER A 117 1.85 6.80 1.05
CA SER A 117 1.91 8.27 1.16
C SER A 117 1.34 8.76 2.48
N VAL A 118 1.79 9.93 2.92
CA VAL A 118 1.20 10.59 4.09
C VAL A 118 -0.26 10.91 3.88
N GLU A 119 -0.68 11.25 2.66
CA GLU A 119 -2.09 11.49 2.33
C GLU A 119 -2.93 10.22 2.53
N SER A 120 -2.48 9.08 1.98
CA SER A 120 -3.19 7.81 2.12
C SER A 120 -3.21 7.27 3.56
N ALA A 121 -2.28 7.70 4.42
CA ALA A 121 -2.20 7.26 5.81
C ALA A 121 -3.18 8.01 6.74
N GLN A 122 -3.84 9.08 6.29
CA GLN A 122 -4.74 9.88 7.12
C GLN A 122 -6.09 9.16 7.30
N TRP A 123 -6.43 8.86 8.55
CA TRP A 123 -7.72 8.31 8.93
C TRP A 123 -8.17 8.83 10.31
N GLY A 124 -9.44 9.23 10.43
CA GLY A 124 -9.93 9.85 11.66
C GLY A 124 -9.17 11.11 12.03
N THR A 125 -8.75 11.21 13.30
CA THR A 125 -7.94 12.34 13.76
C THR A 125 -6.46 12.08 13.46
N TYR A 126 -5.93 12.79 12.46
CA TYR A 126 -4.51 12.74 12.13
C TYR A 126 -3.65 13.45 13.18
N ILE A 127 -2.68 12.75 13.77
CA ILE A 127 -1.89 13.27 14.90
C ILE A 127 -0.60 13.92 14.44
N LYS A 128 0.26 13.19 13.73
CA LYS A 128 1.54 13.70 13.22
C LYS A 128 2.13 12.82 12.13
N THR A 129 3.07 13.39 11.37
CA THR A 129 3.94 12.69 10.44
C THR A 129 5.27 12.35 11.10
N LEU A 130 5.64 11.07 11.09
CA LEU A 130 6.86 10.53 11.68
C LEU A 130 8.01 10.55 10.68
N GLU A 131 9.24 10.77 11.15
CA GLU A 131 10.47 10.64 10.35
C GLU A 131 10.94 9.17 10.35
N ALA A 132 10.17 8.31 9.68
CA ALA A 132 10.36 6.86 9.67
C ALA A 132 10.06 6.27 8.28
N ASP A 133 10.70 5.14 7.96
CA ASP A 133 10.29 4.31 6.83
C ASP A 133 9.22 3.29 7.26
N HIS A 134 8.64 2.61 6.28
CA HIS A 134 7.57 1.66 6.52
C HIS A 134 7.97 0.49 7.45
N TRP A 135 9.25 0.08 7.45
CA TRP A 135 9.73 -1.01 8.28
C TRP A 135 10.06 -0.59 9.71
N ASP A 136 10.47 0.66 9.91
CA ASP A 136 10.75 1.22 11.23
C ASP A 136 9.48 1.33 12.08
N LEU A 137 8.30 1.52 11.48
CA LEU A 137 7.01 1.52 12.19
C LEU A 137 6.64 0.16 12.82
N ASN A 138 7.13 -0.95 12.26
CA ASN A 138 6.82 -2.31 12.71
C ASN A 138 7.78 -2.83 13.82
N GLY A 139 8.57 -1.95 14.44
CA GLY A 139 9.41 -2.31 15.59
C GLY A 139 10.60 -3.22 15.27
N GLN A 140 10.96 -3.33 13.99
CA GLN A 140 12.12 -4.06 13.50
C GLN A 140 12.17 -5.54 13.95
N ARG A 141 11.22 -6.37 13.49
CA ARG A 141 11.24 -7.84 13.68
C ARG A 141 12.53 -8.52 13.19
N TYR A 142 13.33 -7.83 12.37
CA TYR A 142 14.62 -8.30 11.86
C TYR A 142 15.73 -7.23 11.97
N ARG A 143 15.89 -6.61 13.15
CA ARG A 143 16.97 -5.64 13.47
C ARG A 143 18.36 -6.01 12.92
N TRP A 144 18.65 -7.31 12.79
CA TRP A 144 19.95 -7.84 12.38
C TRP A 144 20.07 -8.13 10.86
N ARG A 145 18.97 -8.13 10.08
CA ARG A 145 18.99 -8.42 8.62
C ARG A 145 18.86 -7.19 7.74
N TYR A 146 18.42 -6.07 8.29
CA TYR A 146 18.26 -4.83 7.56
C TYR A 146 19.30 -3.83 8.06
N ALA A 147 20.33 -3.59 7.25
CA ALA A 147 21.13 -2.39 7.41
C ALA A 147 20.17 -1.20 7.22
N LYS A 148 19.92 -0.42 8.28
CA LYS A 148 19.05 0.76 8.24
C LYS A 148 19.38 1.57 6.98
N PRO A 149 18.49 1.67 5.98
CA PRO A 149 18.79 2.29 4.70
C PRO A 149 18.88 3.82 4.79
N PHE A 150 18.81 4.39 5.99
CA PHE A 150 18.84 5.82 6.21
C PHE A 150 20.24 6.41 6.02
N ILE A 151 20.27 7.60 5.42
CA ILE A 151 21.41 8.51 5.51
C ILE A 151 21.57 9.02 6.97
N ASP A 152 20.47 9.09 7.73
CA ASP A 152 20.44 9.55 9.12
C ASP A 152 19.83 8.49 10.06
N LYS A 153 20.68 7.89 10.89
CA LYS A 153 20.36 6.74 11.75
C LYS A 153 19.60 7.12 13.04
N SER A 154 19.33 8.40 13.27
CA SER A 154 18.98 8.95 14.60
C SER A 154 17.49 9.23 14.87
N LYS A 155 16.59 9.05 13.90
CA LYS A 155 15.34 9.85 13.91
C LYS A 155 14.07 9.19 14.42
N PHE A 156 13.99 7.86 14.51
CA PHE A 156 12.76 7.21 14.98
C PHE A 156 13.07 6.08 15.96
N ASP A 157 12.57 6.26 17.19
CA ASP A 157 12.49 5.23 18.21
C ASP A 157 11.06 4.69 18.24
N THR A 158 10.91 3.45 17.79
CA THR A 158 9.60 2.81 17.72
C THR A 158 9.00 2.59 19.12
N ILE A 159 9.82 2.27 20.12
CA ILE A 159 9.33 2.00 21.48
C ILE A 159 8.82 3.29 22.08
N ASP A 160 9.61 4.36 22.00
CA ASP A 160 9.19 5.67 22.52
C ASP A 160 7.92 6.17 21.84
N PHE A 161 7.80 5.94 20.52
CA PHE A 161 6.58 6.29 19.78
C PHE A 161 5.34 5.56 20.31
N TYR A 162 5.41 4.23 20.51
CA TYR A 162 4.26 3.49 21.05
C TYR A 162 3.97 3.86 22.51
N MET A 163 4.99 4.22 23.30
CA MET A 163 4.80 4.74 24.66
C MET A 163 4.11 6.11 24.65
N GLU A 164 4.47 7.01 23.74
CA GLU A 164 3.81 8.29 23.53
C GLU A 164 2.34 8.09 23.11
N LEU A 165 2.08 7.16 22.20
CA LEU A 165 0.73 6.80 21.75
C LEU A 165 -0.12 6.30 22.93
N ALA A 166 0.39 5.36 23.72
CA ALA A 166 -0.31 4.84 24.90
C ALA A 166 -0.60 5.94 25.92
N THR A 167 0.38 6.82 26.17
CA THR A 167 0.22 7.97 27.08
C THR A 167 -0.87 8.92 26.59
N ARG A 168 -0.92 9.19 25.27
CA ARG A 168 -1.95 10.04 24.67
C ARG A 168 -3.35 9.44 24.84
N LEU A 169 -3.51 8.14 24.58
CA LEU A 169 -4.80 7.46 24.74
C LEU A 169 -5.30 7.54 26.18
N TYR A 170 -4.41 7.28 27.15
CA TYR A 170 -4.72 7.43 28.58
C TYR A 170 -5.17 8.86 28.94
N GLN A 171 -4.46 9.88 28.44
CA GLN A 171 -4.83 11.29 28.66
C GLN A 171 -6.18 11.67 28.04
N GLN A 172 -6.60 10.96 26.99
CA GLN A 172 -7.90 11.16 26.33
C GLN A 172 -9.04 10.38 27.00
N GLY A 173 -8.73 9.56 28.01
CA GLY A 173 -9.72 8.79 28.78
C GLY A 173 -10.12 7.47 28.12
N HIS A 174 -9.27 6.92 27.26
CA HIS A 174 -9.42 5.57 26.70
C HIS A 174 -8.76 4.51 27.57
#